data_AF-A0A1H7IYD0-F1
#
_entry.id   AF-A0A1H7IYD0-F1
#
_cell.length_a   1.000
_cell.length_b   1.000
_cell.length_c   1.000
_cell.angle_alpha   90.00
_cell.angle_beta   90.00
_cell.angle_gamma   90.00
#
_symmetry.space_group_name_H-M   'P 1'
#
loop_
_entity.id
_entity.type
_entity.pdbx_description
1 polymer ?
#
loop_
_entity_poly.entity_id
_entity_poly.type
_entity_poly.pdbx_seq_one_letter_code
_entity_poly.pdbx_strand_id
1 'polypeptide(L)'
;MDAKDKQIATDLAYEIIREVSRVIRPYVGKPESGEKVKIGADGTPTSLIDIIAEDKMINILKNAPVLSYIVSEEIGELKLGRGTKRSIKLTDELRRTDLKEDEIPKFIFLVDPIDGTNNAIKEIPAFGISIAVSSVNQGRLATLNDVELGFISNFANGNFFEAEKGKGCWLNNEEVHPSNIINISDMTLGGFTKSGTSQASKLVDNARRMRVLGSVVLELSYVASGRYDAFLDLRGSRIIDIAASKLILEEAGCIITNKYGQKLNNILSIYEKTIIVAANNIILHKQMIDILNDNQTDFIGKVGIVSRIDQTRPILFAAKIIDYLLTNGREVTIEEGLAHRLTELKENPEIDKIINEVKEKHPEMADSFEDLNLNINFKQLGEKIFDFDCDMAIILGGDGTLLRAQGKMNPEIPLFGINMGTVGFLTEIETPHTFEALNSILKGDYYKEKRSRLVVSHENNQYSVMNEVVVMTNKPAKMMHFEIQVDGEIIEEVRADGLIISTPSGSTAYAMSAGGPIVDPKVAGFVIIPICPYKLGARPFVVSDSSEITVKLLKKGKTAVFVIDGQINEEAAYEEEIKFKKSDKDAYFIRTSTKYFYEKVKDKLSEGGIPKIQGANNESSCH
;
A
#
# COMPACT_ATOMS: atom_id res chain seq x y z
N MET A 1 -24.58 -12.87 26.56
CA MET A 1 -24.84 -13.00 28.01
C MET A 1 -25.67 -11.81 28.49
N ASP A 2 -26.59 -12.02 29.44
CA ASP A 2 -27.24 -10.90 30.13
C ASP A 2 -26.30 -10.27 31.18
N ALA A 3 -26.70 -9.15 31.79
CA ALA A 3 -25.85 -8.44 32.76
C ALA A 3 -25.51 -9.27 34.01
N LYS A 4 -26.42 -10.15 34.45
CA LYS A 4 -26.20 -11.00 35.63
C LYS A 4 -25.20 -12.11 35.31
N ASP A 5 -25.34 -12.71 34.15
CA ASP A 5 -24.42 -13.73 33.65
C ASP A 5 -23.02 -13.16 33.43
N LYS A 6 -22.90 -11.94 32.88
CA LYS A 6 -21.62 -11.24 32.77
C LYS A 6 -20.98 -11.01 34.13
N GLN A 7 -21.73 -10.54 35.12
CA GLN A 7 -21.19 -10.34 36.47
C GLN A 7 -20.66 -11.64 37.08
N ILE A 8 -21.40 -12.75 36.96
CA ILE A 8 -20.95 -14.06 37.48
C ILE A 8 -19.66 -14.51 36.78
N ALA A 9 -19.59 -14.36 35.46
CA ALA A 9 -18.41 -14.72 34.68
C ALA A 9 -17.18 -13.87 35.07
N THR A 10 -17.36 -12.56 35.23
CA THR A 10 -16.31 -11.63 35.68
C THR A 10 -15.82 -11.96 37.08
N ASP A 11 -16.73 -12.20 38.04
CA ASP A 11 -16.36 -12.55 39.42
C ASP A 11 -15.52 -13.84 39.46
N LEU A 12 -15.92 -14.87 38.69
CA LEU A 12 -15.16 -16.11 38.55
C LEU A 12 -13.80 -15.89 37.91
N ALA A 13 -13.72 -15.09 36.84
CA ALA A 13 -12.44 -14.75 36.19
C ALA A 13 -11.49 -14.03 37.16
N TYR A 14 -11.99 -13.05 37.93
CA TYR A 14 -11.19 -12.34 38.93
C TYR A 14 -10.69 -13.25 40.03
N GLU A 15 -11.55 -14.16 40.51
CA GLU A 15 -11.14 -15.15 41.50
C GLU A 15 -10.03 -16.06 40.96
N ILE A 16 -10.17 -16.58 39.73
CA ILE A 16 -9.16 -17.40 39.06
C ILE A 16 -7.84 -16.64 38.97
N ILE A 17 -7.83 -15.43 38.41
CA ILE A 17 -6.61 -14.64 38.21
C ILE A 17 -5.88 -14.41 39.54
N ARG A 18 -6.60 -13.97 40.57
CA ARG A 18 -6.03 -13.70 41.90
C ARG A 18 -5.44 -14.95 42.53
N GLU A 19 -6.19 -16.04 42.50
CA GLU A 19 -5.82 -17.27 43.17
C GLU A 19 -4.72 -18.05 42.45
N VAL A 20 -4.73 -18.05 41.11
CA VAL A 20 -3.65 -18.61 40.28
C VAL A 20 -2.37 -17.83 40.52
N SER A 21 -2.40 -16.50 40.45
CA SER A 21 -1.23 -15.64 40.74
C SER A 21 -0.61 -15.97 42.11
N ARG A 22 -1.45 -16.16 43.13
CA ARG A 22 -1.01 -16.50 44.49
C ARG A 22 -0.35 -17.87 44.58
N VAL A 23 -0.95 -18.90 43.95
CA VAL A 23 -0.46 -20.28 44.10
C VAL A 23 0.82 -20.53 43.31
N ILE A 24 1.02 -19.85 42.18
CA ILE A 24 2.23 -20.04 41.36
C ILE A 24 3.43 -19.23 41.85
N ARG A 25 3.20 -18.15 42.63
CA ARG A 25 4.28 -17.24 43.09
C ARG A 25 5.48 -17.97 43.73
N PRO A 26 5.31 -19.00 44.60
CA PRO A 26 6.43 -19.74 45.17
C PRO A 26 7.22 -20.61 44.18
N TYR A 27 6.75 -20.75 42.94
CA TYR A 27 7.30 -21.59 41.88
C TYR A 27 7.99 -20.78 40.77
N VAL A 28 7.75 -19.47 40.69
CA VAL A 28 8.43 -18.55 39.75
C VAL A 28 9.93 -18.50 40.06
N GLY A 29 10.77 -18.52 39.02
CA GLY A 29 12.23 -18.47 39.14
C GLY A 29 12.89 -19.77 39.63
N LYS A 30 12.14 -20.86 39.78
CA LYS A 30 12.68 -22.14 40.28
C LYS A 30 12.82 -23.18 39.17
N PRO A 31 14.00 -23.80 39.00
CA PRO A 31 14.20 -24.84 37.98
C PRO A 31 13.28 -26.06 38.11
N GLU A 32 13.00 -26.50 39.35
CA GLU A 32 12.11 -27.63 39.67
C GLU A 32 10.68 -27.43 39.13
N SER A 33 10.23 -26.18 39.05
CA SER A 33 8.93 -25.80 38.48
C SER A 33 8.82 -26.08 36.98
N GLY A 34 9.96 -26.21 36.30
CA GLY A 34 10.06 -26.53 34.88
C GLY A 34 10.11 -28.03 34.57
N GLU A 35 10.13 -28.89 35.59
CA GLU A 35 10.12 -30.34 35.38
C GLU A 35 8.86 -30.78 34.62
N LYS A 36 9.06 -31.64 33.62
CA LYS A 36 7.97 -32.12 32.77
C LYS A 36 7.24 -33.26 33.46
N VAL A 37 5.98 -33.02 33.80
CA VAL A 37 5.17 -33.93 34.63
C VAL A 37 4.27 -34.83 33.79
N LYS A 38 3.71 -34.30 32.69
CA LYS A 38 2.82 -35.04 31.78
C LYS A 38 2.89 -34.45 30.36
N ILE A 39 2.23 -35.11 29.42
CA ILE A 39 1.88 -34.52 28.11
C ILE A 39 0.50 -33.86 28.24
N GLY A 40 0.39 -32.61 27.81
CA GLY A 40 -0.84 -31.82 27.79
C GLY A 40 -1.84 -32.33 26.74
N ALA A 41 -3.07 -31.84 26.80
CA ALA A 41 -4.12 -32.25 25.86
C ALA A 41 -3.84 -31.81 24.43
N ASP A 42 -3.01 -30.77 24.26
CA ASP A 42 -2.54 -30.28 22.98
C ASP A 42 -1.34 -31.06 22.40
N GLY A 43 -0.82 -32.04 23.16
CA GLY A 43 0.29 -32.90 22.76
C GLY A 43 1.69 -32.39 23.15
N THR A 44 1.81 -31.32 23.94
CA THR A 44 3.10 -30.76 24.35
C THR A 44 3.50 -31.12 25.79
N PRO A 45 4.80 -31.11 26.15
CA PRO A 45 5.23 -31.40 27.53
C PRO A 45 4.82 -30.29 28.52
N THR A 46 3.96 -30.62 29.48
CA THR A 46 3.46 -29.72 30.52
C THR A 46 4.42 -29.66 31.71
N SER A 47 4.69 -28.46 32.23
CA SER A 47 5.59 -28.25 33.37
C SER A 47 4.84 -28.30 34.70
N LEU A 48 5.55 -28.51 35.81
CA LEU A 48 4.93 -28.57 37.14
C LEU A 48 4.13 -27.30 37.50
N ILE A 49 4.65 -26.12 37.16
CA ILE A 49 3.97 -24.85 37.45
C ILE A 49 2.62 -24.71 36.72
N ASP A 50 2.51 -25.23 35.50
CA ASP A 50 1.29 -25.20 34.68
C ASP A 50 0.19 -26.06 35.34
N ILE A 51 0.55 -27.25 35.84
CA ILE A 51 -0.37 -28.13 36.58
C ILE A 51 -0.92 -27.45 37.83
N ILE A 52 -0.05 -26.76 38.58
CA ILE A 52 -0.44 -26.07 39.82
C ILE A 52 -1.46 -24.96 39.53
N ALA A 53 -1.24 -24.20 38.45
CA ALA A 53 -2.17 -23.17 38.01
C ALA A 53 -3.51 -23.77 37.54
N GLU A 54 -3.47 -24.78 36.68
CA GLU A 54 -4.67 -25.46 36.17
C GLU A 54 -5.50 -26.08 37.30
N ASP A 55 -4.89 -26.83 38.21
CA ASP A 55 -5.61 -27.48 39.31
C ASP A 55 -6.30 -26.44 40.20
N LYS A 56 -5.69 -25.26 40.38
CA LYS A 56 -6.31 -24.18 41.14
C LYS A 56 -7.52 -23.60 40.42
N MET A 57 -7.40 -23.31 39.12
CA MET A 57 -8.52 -22.87 38.28
C MET A 57 -9.66 -23.89 38.27
N ILE A 58 -9.37 -25.17 38.06
CA ILE A 58 -10.35 -26.27 38.06
C ILE A 58 -11.11 -26.29 39.38
N ASN A 59 -10.41 -26.18 40.51
CA ASN A 59 -11.06 -26.22 41.82
C ASN A 59 -12.02 -25.05 42.05
N ILE A 60 -11.72 -23.86 41.52
CA ILE A 60 -12.62 -22.71 41.58
C ILE A 60 -13.88 -22.98 40.75
N LEU A 61 -13.71 -23.31 39.46
CA LEU A 61 -14.82 -23.53 38.54
C LEU A 61 -15.64 -24.77 38.87
N LYS A 62 -15.03 -25.83 39.43
CA LYS A 62 -15.75 -27.01 39.94
C LYS A 62 -16.73 -26.63 41.03
N ASN A 63 -16.36 -25.70 41.92
CA ASN A 63 -17.18 -25.29 43.06
C ASN A 63 -18.10 -24.10 42.73
N ALA A 64 -18.07 -23.60 41.49
CA ALA A 64 -18.95 -22.53 41.05
C ALA A 64 -20.44 -22.97 41.08
N PRO A 65 -21.38 -22.03 41.36
CA PRO A 65 -22.82 -22.34 41.42
C PRO A 65 -23.44 -22.68 40.05
N VAL A 66 -22.71 -22.39 38.98
CA VAL A 66 -23.13 -22.55 37.58
C VAL A 66 -22.26 -23.58 36.89
N LEU A 67 -22.82 -24.25 35.88
CA LEU A 67 -22.06 -25.15 35.02
C LEU A 67 -21.33 -24.34 33.95
N SER A 68 -20.10 -24.73 33.62
CA SER A 68 -19.27 -24.12 32.58
C SER A 68 -18.49 -25.17 31.81
N TYR A 69 -18.33 -24.94 30.51
CA TYR A 69 -17.32 -25.64 29.72
C TYR A 69 -15.98 -24.93 29.87
N ILE A 70 -14.90 -25.71 29.89
CA ILE A 70 -13.53 -25.21 29.93
C ILE A 70 -12.76 -25.81 28.78
N VAL A 71 -11.94 -24.98 28.15
CA VAL A 71 -10.97 -25.33 27.11
C VAL A 71 -9.62 -24.77 27.57
N SER A 72 -8.66 -25.65 27.87
CA SER A 72 -7.30 -25.30 28.33
C SER A 72 -6.26 -26.22 27.69
N GLU A 73 -5.03 -25.76 27.54
CA GLU A 73 -3.94 -26.47 26.85
C GLU A 73 -3.62 -27.83 27.49
N GLU A 74 -3.59 -27.93 28.82
CA GLU A 74 -3.01 -29.11 29.47
C GLU A 74 -4.03 -30.14 29.93
N ILE A 75 -5.24 -29.71 30.26
CA ILE A 75 -6.38 -30.59 30.62
C ILE A 75 -7.34 -30.86 29.46
N GLY A 76 -7.34 -30.05 28.42
CA GLY A 76 -8.27 -30.14 27.30
C GLY A 76 -9.66 -29.62 27.63
N GLU A 77 -10.68 -30.42 27.31
CA GLU A 77 -12.09 -30.01 27.36
C GLU A 77 -12.83 -30.64 28.56
N LEU A 78 -13.34 -29.79 29.45
CA LEU A 78 -14.05 -30.20 30.67
C LEU A 78 -15.42 -29.52 30.81
N LYS A 79 -16.33 -30.19 31.51
CA LYS A 79 -17.55 -29.62 32.08
C LYS A 79 -17.40 -29.57 33.60
N LEU A 80 -17.41 -28.37 34.16
CA LEU A 80 -17.23 -28.11 35.60
C LEU A 80 -18.43 -27.35 36.19
N GLY A 81 -18.61 -27.46 37.50
CA GLY A 81 -19.57 -26.69 38.29
C GLY A 81 -20.37 -27.56 39.25
N ARG A 82 -20.94 -26.95 40.30
CA ARG A 82 -21.76 -27.62 41.33
C ARG A 82 -21.08 -28.85 41.96
N GLY A 83 -19.78 -28.78 42.18
CA GLY A 83 -18.96 -29.86 42.73
C GLY A 83 -18.59 -30.96 41.73
N THR A 84 -18.99 -30.84 40.46
CA THR A 84 -18.79 -31.88 39.43
C THR A 84 -17.63 -31.55 38.49
N LYS A 85 -16.94 -32.60 38.03
CA LYS A 85 -15.90 -32.56 36.99
C LYS A 85 -16.11 -33.71 36.03
N ARG A 86 -16.29 -33.41 34.74
CA ARG A 86 -16.44 -34.41 33.69
C ARG A 86 -15.62 -34.02 32.47
N SER A 87 -14.84 -34.97 31.94
CA SER A 87 -14.20 -34.80 30.63
C SER A 87 -15.24 -34.96 29.54
N ILE A 88 -15.21 -34.05 28.57
CA ILE A 88 -16.19 -33.93 27.50
C ILE A 88 -15.49 -33.63 26.18
N LYS A 89 -16.23 -33.74 25.08
CA LYS A 89 -15.84 -33.16 23.80
C LYS A 89 -16.81 -32.03 23.49
N LEU A 90 -16.32 -30.79 23.49
CA LEU A 90 -17.13 -29.57 23.44
C LEU A 90 -17.97 -29.55 22.16
N THR A 91 -17.38 -29.95 21.04
CA THR A 91 -18.08 -30.05 19.75
C THR A 91 -19.27 -31.03 19.77
N ASP A 92 -19.20 -32.11 20.56
CA ASP A 92 -20.29 -33.06 20.70
C ASP A 92 -21.35 -32.51 21.68
N GLU A 93 -20.92 -31.94 22.80
CA GLU A 93 -21.82 -31.34 23.80
C GLU A 93 -22.62 -30.15 23.24
N LEU A 94 -22.04 -29.30 22.39
CA LEU A 94 -22.74 -28.16 21.77
C LEU A 94 -23.81 -28.58 20.74
N ARG A 95 -23.75 -29.81 20.23
CA ARG A 95 -24.75 -30.39 19.31
C ARG A 95 -25.90 -31.10 20.02
N ARG A 96 -25.79 -31.31 21.32
CA ARG A 96 -26.82 -32.00 22.10
C ARG A 96 -28.07 -31.14 22.22
N THR A 97 -29.22 -31.78 21.98
CA THR A 97 -30.55 -31.19 22.14
C THR A 97 -31.34 -31.86 23.27
N ASP A 98 -30.74 -32.81 23.98
CA ASP A 98 -31.36 -33.65 25.01
C ASP A 98 -31.07 -33.19 26.45
N LEU A 99 -30.32 -32.10 26.64
CA LEU A 99 -29.95 -31.56 27.94
C LEU A 99 -31.11 -30.79 28.59
N LYS A 100 -31.32 -30.99 29.90
CA LYS A 100 -32.24 -30.16 30.69
C LYS A 100 -31.65 -28.78 30.95
N GLU A 101 -32.52 -27.79 31.19
CA GLU A 101 -32.11 -26.38 31.38
C GLU A 101 -31.04 -26.19 32.47
N ASP A 102 -31.13 -26.96 33.57
CA ASP A 102 -30.18 -26.91 34.67
C ASP A 102 -28.87 -27.67 34.42
N GLU A 103 -28.80 -28.47 33.36
CA GLU A 103 -27.61 -29.21 32.91
C GLU A 103 -26.84 -28.48 31.81
N ILE A 104 -27.43 -27.44 31.21
CA ILE A 104 -26.79 -26.63 30.17
C ILE A 104 -25.76 -25.71 30.84
N PRO A 105 -24.48 -25.81 30.47
CA PRO A 105 -23.48 -24.86 30.94
C PRO A 105 -23.80 -23.45 30.46
N LYS A 106 -23.58 -22.47 31.33
CA LYS A 106 -23.81 -21.06 31.01
C LYS A 106 -22.71 -20.47 30.13
N PHE A 107 -21.47 -20.90 30.40
CA PHE A 107 -20.28 -20.27 29.87
C PHE A 107 -19.34 -21.28 29.23
N ILE A 108 -18.58 -20.81 28.25
CA ILE A 108 -17.37 -21.45 27.76
C ILE A 108 -16.21 -20.56 28.21
N PHE A 109 -15.35 -21.10 29.07
CA PHE A 109 -14.08 -20.48 29.46
C PHE A 109 -12.96 -21.06 28.59
N LEU A 110 -12.27 -20.20 27.86
CA LEU A 110 -10.98 -20.52 27.25
C LEU A 110 -9.92 -19.92 28.14
N VAL A 111 -9.05 -20.76 28.69
CA VAL A 111 -8.08 -20.32 29.69
C VAL A 111 -6.71 -20.87 29.33
N ASP A 112 -5.74 -19.98 29.29
CA ASP A 112 -4.33 -20.32 29.47
C ASP A 112 -3.90 -19.80 30.85
N PRO A 113 -3.79 -20.68 31.86
CA PRO A 113 -3.45 -20.28 33.22
C PRO A 113 -2.07 -19.65 33.36
N ILE A 114 -1.12 -19.99 32.47
CA ILE A 114 0.24 -19.43 32.45
C ILE A 114 0.74 -19.29 31.00
N ASP A 115 0.44 -18.16 30.35
CA ASP A 115 1.16 -17.79 29.12
C ASP A 115 2.58 -17.35 29.49
N GLY A 116 3.56 -17.81 28.71
CA GLY A 116 4.97 -17.57 28.98
C GLY A 116 5.56 -18.41 30.12
N THR A 117 5.16 -19.69 30.28
CA THR A 117 5.71 -20.62 31.28
C THR A 117 7.24 -20.59 31.39
N ASN A 118 7.95 -20.60 30.25
CA ASN A 118 9.41 -20.53 30.24
C ASN A 118 9.94 -19.21 30.84
N ASN A 119 9.23 -18.11 30.66
CA ASN A 119 9.56 -16.83 31.26
C ASN A 119 9.32 -16.86 32.77
N ALA A 120 8.21 -17.47 33.23
CA ALA A 120 7.94 -17.65 34.66
C ALA A 120 9.03 -18.49 35.35
N ILE A 121 9.47 -19.61 34.74
CA ILE A 121 10.53 -20.47 35.29
C ILE A 121 11.88 -19.73 35.37
N LYS A 122 12.15 -18.85 34.40
CA LYS A 122 13.41 -18.07 34.31
C LYS A 122 13.36 -16.71 35.00
N GLU A 123 12.24 -16.38 35.66
CA GLU A 123 12.03 -15.07 36.30
C GLU A 123 12.12 -13.88 35.31
N ILE A 124 11.79 -14.10 34.04
CA ILE A 124 11.67 -13.04 33.04
C ILE A 124 10.27 -12.42 33.20
N PRO A 125 10.11 -11.10 33.35
CA PRO A 125 8.83 -10.46 33.73
C PRO A 125 7.82 -10.33 32.57
N ALA A 126 7.64 -11.40 31.81
CA ALA A 126 6.75 -11.50 30.65
C ALA A 126 5.98 -12.84 30.68
N PHE A 127 5.15 -13.01 31.71
CA PHE A 127 4.24 -14.15 31.85
C PHE A 127 2.97 -13.72 32.58
N GLY A 128 1.89 -14.46 32.38
CA GLY A 128 0.58 -14.05 32.87
C GLY A 128 -0.49 -15.11 32.64
N ILE A 129 -1.73 -14.69 32.78
CA ILE A 129 -2.91 -15.52 32.53
C ILE A 129 -3.77 -14.88 31.45
N SER A 130 -4.39 -15.72 30.61
CA SER A 130 -5.36 -15.33 29.58
C SER A 130 -6.69 -16.03 29.84
N ILE A 131 -7.78 -15.28 29.92
CA ILE A 131 -9.14 -15.81 30.09
C ILE A 131 -10.07 -15.15 29.07
N ALA A 132 -10.70 -15.96 28.23
CA ALA A 132 -11.81 -15.53 27.38
C ALA A 132 -13.09 -16.24 27.78
N VAL A 133 -14.21 -15.51 27.81
CA VAL A 133 -15.51 -16.06 28.17
C VAL A 133 -16.53 -15.81 27.06
N SER A 134 -17.22 -16.88 26.68
CA SER A 134 -18.29 -16.89 25.68
C SER A 134 -19.56 -17.49 26.26
N SER A 135 -20.73 -17.08 25.75
CA SER A 135 -21.99 -17.77 26.00
C SER A 135 -22.07 -19.10 25.25
N VAL A 136 -22.81 -20.05 25.81
CA VAL A 136 -23.04 -21.35 25.17
C VAL A 136 -24.14 -21.23 24.11
N ASN A 137 -23.75 -21.34 22.83
CA ASN A 137 -24.69 -21.36 21.70
C ASN A 137 -25.09 -22.81 21.37
N GLN A 138 -26.32 -23.21 21.67
CA GLN A 138 -26.81 -24.55 21.30
C GLN A 138 -27.03 -24.67 19.79
N GLY A 139 -26.69 -25.84 19.23
CA GLY A 139 -26.98 -26.18 17.83
C GLY A 139 -25.96 -25.68 16.82
N ARG A 140 -24.91 -24.95 17.25
CA ARG A 140 -23.75 -24.62 16.41
C ARG A 140 -22.47 -24.57 17.23
N LEU A 141 -21.33 -24.64 16.54
CA LEU A 141 -20.03 -24.48 17.18
C LEU A 141 -19.81 -23.02 17.61
N ALA A 142 -19.21 -22.85 18.78
CA ALA A 142 -18.76 -21.55 19.26
C ALA A 142 -17.47 -21.13 18.55
N THR A 143 -17.35 -19.84 18.27
CA THR A 143 -16.27 -19.23 17.49
C THR A 143 -15.67 -18.04 18.23
N LEU A 144 -14.53 -17.54 17.74
CA LEU A 144 -13.90 -16.32 18.25
C LEU A 144 -14.85 -15.11 18.31
N ASN A 145 -15.84 -15.02 17.42
CA ASN A 145 -16.81 -13.94 17.45
C ASN A 145 -17.84 -14.06 18.59
N ASP A 146 -17.96 -15.23 19.21
CA ASP A 146 -18.88 -15.47 20.32
C ASP A 146 -18.26 -15.10 21.68
N VAL A 147 -16.98 -14.73 21.73
CA VAL A 147 -16.33 -14.22 22.94
C VAL A 147 -16.93 -12.87 23.31
N GLU A 148 -17.33 -12.71 24.57
CA GLU A 148 -17.99 -11.49 25.07
C GLU A 148 -17.21 -10.80 26.19
N LEU A 149 -16.34 -11.53 26.91
CA LEU A 149 -15.46 -11.01 27.94
C LEU A 149 -14.04 -11.52 27.73
N GLY A 150 -13.03 -10.68 27.94
CA GLY A 150 -11.62 -11.01 27.82
C GLY A 150 -10.82 -10.40 28.96
N PHE A 151 -9.93 -11.19 29.57
CA PHE A 151 -9.11 -10.78 30.70
C PHE A 151 -7.68 -11.28 30.51
N ILE A 152 -6.70 -10.39 30.69
CA ILE A 152 -5.28 -10.72 30.63
C ILE A 152 -4.59 -10.08 31.83
N SER A 153 -3.88 -10.86 32.64
CA SER A 153 -3.08 -10.31 33.75
C SER A 153 -1.63 -10.70 33.63
N ASN A 154 -0.74 -9.71 33.59
CA ASN A 154 0.69 -9.91 33.72
C ASN A 154 1.04 -10.04 35.21
N PHE A 155 1.43 -11.23 35.64
CA PHE A 155 1.70 -11.51 37.04
C PHE A 155 2.99 -10.87 37.58
N ALA A 156 3.90 -10.45 36.70
CA ALA A 156 5.17 -9.86 37.09
C ALA A 156 5.06 -8.36 37.43
N ASN A 157 4.27 -7.61 36.66
CA ASN A 157 4.14 -6.15 36.83
C ASN A 157 2.75 -5.69 37.30
N GLY A 158 1.77 -6.59 37.36
CA GLY A 158 0.42 -6.29 37.81
C GLY A 158 -0.46 -5.58 36.77
N ASN A 159 -0.01 -5.43 35.52
CA ASN A 159 -0.88 -4.93 34.45
C ASN A 159 -2.04 -5.92 34.23
N PHE A 160 -3.25 -5.39 34.30
CA PHE A 160 -4.48 -6.13 34.11
C PHE A 160 -5.30 -5.49 33.00
N PHE A 161 -5.45 -6.21 31.89
CA PHE A 161 -6.31 -5.83 30.79
C PHE A 161 -7.66 -6.54 30.90
N GLU A 162 -8.72 -5.81 30.64
CA GLU A 162 -10.07 -6.36 30.54
C GLU A 162 -10.84 -5.71 29.40
N ALA A 163 -11.72 -6.46 28.77
CA ALA A 163 -12.58 -5.97 27.72
C ALA A 163 -13.95 -6.66 27.77
N GLU A 164 -15.00 -5.87 27.51
CA GLU A 164 -16.36 -6.36 27.30
C GLU A 164 -16.80 -5.96 25.90
N LYS A 165 -17.37 -6.93 25.17
CA LYS A 165 -17.80 -6.72 23.79
C LYS A 165 -18.79 -5.56 23.64
N GLY A 166 -18.42 -4.56 22.84
CA GLY A 166 -19.17 -3.34 22.57
C GLY A 166 -19.11 -2.29 23.69
N LYS A 167 -18.18 -2.41 24.64
CA LYS A 167 -18.03 -1.49 25.79
C LYS A 167 -16.67 -0.82 25.87
N GLY A 168 -15.65 -1.36 25.20
CA GLY A 168 -14.28 -0.88 25.29
C GLY A 168 -13.35 -1.84 26.03
N CYS A 169 -12.11 -1.37 26.21
CA CYS A 169 -11.00 -2.08 26.83
C CYS A 169 -10.35 -1.20 27.88
N TRP A 170 -9.96 -1.78 29.02
CA TRP A 170 -9.31 -1.10 30.14
C TRP A 170 -8.00 -1.78 30.54
N LEU A 171 -7.05 -0.98 30.99
CA LEU A 171 -5.82 -1.37 31.64
C LEU A 171 -5.82 -0.79 33.05
N ASN A 172 -5.90 -1.63 34.08
CA ASN A 172 -5.96 -1.19 35.48
C ASN A 172 -7.04 -0.11 35.75
N ASN A 173 -8.22 -0.26 35.15
CA ASN A 173 -9.36 0.68 35.18
C ASN A 173 -9.19 1.96 34.32
N GLU A 174 -8.10 2.13 33.59
CA GLU A 174 -7.94 3.24 32.64
C GLU A 174 -8.27 2.77 31.22
N GLU A 175 -8.96 3.61 30.44
CA GLU A 175 -9.31 3.27 29.06
C GLU A 175 -8.04 3.12 28.20
N VAL A 176 -8.05 2.12 27.33
CA VAL A 176 -6.91 1.78 26.49
C VAL A 176 -7.06 2.45 25.13
N HIS A 177 -6.00 3.11 24.68
CA HIS A 177 -5.94 3.73 23.36
C HIS A 177 -4.72 3.22 22.56
N PRO A 178 -4.91 2.90 21.27
CA PRO A 178 -3.84 2.49 20.38
C PRO A 178 -2.95 3.68 20.02
N SER A 179 -1.75 3.40 19.49
CA SER A 179 -0.88 4.45 18.94
C SER A 179 -1.43 4.97 17.60
N ASN A 180 -1.03 6.19 17.24
CA ASN A 180 -1.37 6.80 15.95
C ASN A 180 -0.26 6.61 14.89
N ILE A 181 0.67 5.68 15.10
CA ILE A 181 1.76 5.42 14.14
C ILE A 181 1.19 4.73 12.90
N ILE A 182 1.43 5.32 11.74
CA ILE A 182 0.91 4.82 10.45
C ILE A 182 2.02 4.31 9.51
N ASN A 183 3.29 4.63 9.80
CA ASN A 183 4.42 4.27 8.96
C ASN A 183 5.16 3.06 9.54
N ILE A 184 5.48 2.09 8.69
CA ILE A 184 6.27 0.91 9.09
C ILE A 184 7.66 1.32 9.61
N SER A 185 8.29 2.34 9.01
CA SER A 185 9.59 2.88 9.43
C SER A 185 9.64 3.41 10.86
N ASP A 186 8.49 3.78 11.43
CA ASP A 186 8.38 4.29 12.79
C ASP A 186 7.91 3.23 13.81
N MET A 187 7.38 2.10 13.32
CA MET A 187 6.73 1.06 14.11
C MET A 187 7.69 0.27 15.01
N THR A 188 7.22 -0.02 16.23
CA THR A 188 7.71 -1.07 17.11
C THR A 188 6.95 -2.36 16.82
N LEU A 189 7.64 -3.35 16.25
CA LEU A 189 7.09 -4.64 15.87
C LEU A 189 7.33 -5.69 16.94
N GLY A 190 6.27 -6.35 17.40
CA GLY A 190 6.33 -7.63 18.10
C GLY A 190 6.20 -8.79 17.13
N GLY A 191 6.68 -9.98 17.52
CA GLY A 191 6.28 -11.16 16.75
C GLY A 191 7.23 -12.33 16.73
N PHE A 192 6.73 -13.40 16.13
CA PHE A 192 7.42 -14.65 15.96
C PHE A 192 7.33 -15.13 14.51
N THR A 193 8.49 -15.40 13.93
CA THR A 193 8.61 -15.78 12.53
C THR A 193 9.07 -17.23 12.41
N LYS A 194 8.72 -17.90 11.30
CA LYS A 194 9.38 -19.16 10.92
C LYS A 194 10.68 -18.82 10.19
N SER A 195 11.74 -19.58 10.44
CA SER A 195 13.01 -19.42 9.72
C SER A 195 12.80 -19.53 8.21
N GLY A 196 13.43 -18.64 7.44
CA GLY A 196 13.36 -18.65 5.97
C GLY A 196 12.17 -17.94 5.34
N THR A 197 11.37 -17.18 6.11
CA THR A 197 10.26 -16.39 5.56
C THR A 197 10.76 -15.01 5.11
N SER A 198 11.08 -14.86 3.82
CA SER A 198 11.65 -13.62 3.26
C SER A 198 10.76 -12.39 3.46
N GLN A 199 9.44 -12.56 3.41
CA GLN A 199 8.46 -11.49 3.60
C GLN A 199 8.46 -10.97 5.05
N ALA A 200 8.70 -11.87 6.01
CA ALA A 200 8.83 -11.48 7.40
C ALA A 200 10.12 -10.67 7.63
N SER A 201 11.21 -11.01 6.93
CA SER A 201 12.45 -10.21 6.94
C SER A 201 12.17 -8.79 6.48
N LYS A 202 11.46 -8.61 5.36
CA LYS A 202 11.11 -7.27 4.85
C LYS A 202 10.39 -6.41 5.90
N LEU A 203 9.44 -6.99 6.65
CA LEU A 203 8.76 -6.24 7.72
C LEU A 203 9.69 -5.85 8.85
N VAL A 204 10.60 -6.74 9.24
CA VAL A 204 11.58 -6.49 10.29
C VAL A 204 12.60 -5.43 9.85
N ASP A 205 13.07 -5.52 8.60
CA ASP A 205 14.06 -4.62 8.01
C ASP A 205 13.52 -3.19 7.86
N ASN A 206 12.21 -3.04 7.64
CA ASN A 206 11.55 -1.74 7.54
C ASN A 206 11.01 -1.24 8.88
N ALA A 207 10.93 -2.06 9.94
CA ALA A 207 10.45 -1.61 11.24
C ALA A 207 11.53 -0.81 11.98
N ARG A 208 11.15 0.24 12.71
CA ARG A 208 12.08 1.00 13.56
C ARG A 208 12.84 0.11 14.53
N ARG A 209 12.12 -0.84 15.12
CA ARG A 209 12.66 -1.83 16.05
C ARG A 209 11.74 -3.04 16.14
N MET A 210 12.33 -4.21 16.40
CA MET A 210 11.61 -5.43 16.75
C MET A 210 11.89 -5.81 18.21
N ARG A 211 10.88 -6.33 18.91
CA ARG A 211 10.99 -6.88 20.27
C ARG A 211 10.27 -8.21 20.36
N VAL A 212 10.86 -9.18 21.03
CA VAL A 212 10.25 -10.51 21.25
C VAL A 212 10.35 -10.83 22.73
N LEU A 213 9.20 -10.93 23.41
CA LEU A 213 9.11 -11.16 24.86
C LEU A 213 8.82 -12.63 25.19
N GLY A 214 8.33 -13.42 24.22
CA GLY A 214 8.07 -14.84 24.43
C GLY A 214 6.69 -15.14 25.00
N SER A 215 5.75 -14.19 24.90
CA SER A 215 4.35 -14.34 25.33
C SER A 215 3.46 -13.65 24.29
N VAL A 216 2.69 -14.44 23.53
CA VAL A 216 1.81 -13.91 22.48
C VAL A 216 0.71 -13.07 23.10
N VAL A 217 0.16 -13.51 24.24
CA VAL A 217 -0.93 -12.84 24.94
C VAL A 217 -0.52 -11.44 25.36
N LEU A 218 0.63 -11.30 26.04
CA LEU A 218 1.10 -10.01 26.54
C LEU A 218 1.57 -9.06 25.44
N GLU A 219 2.20 -9.58 24.38
CA GLU A 219 2.61 -8.75 23.25
C GLU A 219 1.39 -8.19 22.48
N LEU A 220 0.31 -8.97 22.32
CA LEU A 220 -0.95 -8.46 21.77
C LEU A 220 -1.61 -7.42 22.69
N SER A 221 -1.55 -7.58 24.02
CA SER A 221 -2.02 -6.54 24.95
C SER A 221 -1.19 -5.25 24.84
N TYR A 222 0.10 -5.35 24.54
CA TYR A 222 0.94 -4.18 24.26
C TYR A 222 0.57 -3.50 22.96
N VAL A 223 0.14 -4.25 21.94
CA VAL A 223 -0.48 -3.64 20.77
C VAL A 223 -1.73 -2.89 21.18
N ALA A 224 -2.68 -3.49 21.92
CA ALA A 224 -3.90 -2.79 22.34
C ALA A 224 -3.62 -1.44 23.03
N SER A 225 -2.63 -1.40 23.93
CA SER A 225 -2.20 -0.17 24.63
C SER A 225 -1.26 0.78 23.88
N GLY A 226 -0.99 0.54 22.60
CA GLY A 226 -0.08 1.37 21.79
C GLY A 226 1.38 1.34 22.26
N ARG A 227 1.76 0.39 23.12
CA ARG A 227 3.16 0.17 23.53
C ARG A 227 3.96 -0.51 22.42
N TYR A 228 3.29 -1.38 21.67
CA TYR A 228 3.73 -1.92 20.39
C TYR A 228 2.78 -1.37 19.32
N ASP A 229 3.31 -1.10 18.12
CA ASP A 229 2.47 -0.58 17.03
C ASP A 229 1.85 -1.72 16.21
N ALA A 230 2.54 -2.86 16.16
CA ALA A 230 2.04 -4.07 15.53
C ALA A 230 2.62 -5.36 16.12
N PHE A 231 1.97 -6.47 15.79
CA PHE A 231 2.37 -7.82 16.15
C PHE A 231 2.11 -8.82 15.01
N LEU A 232 2.98 -9.81 14.89
CA LEU A 232 3.00 -10.81 13.83
C LEU A 232 3.34 -12.20 14.39
N ASP A 233 2.50 -13.22 14.21
CA ASP A 233 2.91 -14.61 14.48
C ASP A 233 2.63 -15.51 13.26
N LEU A 234 3.70 -15.85 12.54
CA LEU A 234 3.68 -16.72 11.36
C LEU A 234 3.86 -18.20 11.69
N ARG A 235 4.11 -18.55 12.96
CA ARG A 235 4.23 -19.95 13.39
C ARG A 235 2.87 -20.64 13.43
N GLY A 236 1.83 -19.85 13.71
CA GLY A 236 0.46 -20.28 13.97
C GLY A 236 0.22 -20.40 15.46
N SER A 237 -0.39 -19.38 16.07
CA SER A 237 -0.71 -19.35 17.51
C SER A 237 -2.01 -20.10 17.78
N ARG A 238 -2.16 -20.64 19.00
CA ARG A 238 -3.36 -21.38 19.39
C ARG A 238 -4.53 -20.42 19.60
N ILE A 239 -5.75 -20.88 19.38
CA ILE A 239 -6.95 -20.05 19.60
C ILE A 239 -7.10 -19.65 21.08
N ILE A 240 -6.62 -20.47 22.01
CA ILE A 240 -6.65 -20.17 23.46
C ILE A 240 -5.87 -18.88 23.76
N ASP A 241 -4.66 -18.75 23.21
CA ASP A 241 -3.80 -17.57 23.36
C ASP A 241 -4.41 -16.32 22.71
N ILE A 242 -5.20 -16.50 21.65
CA ILE A 242 -5.73 -15.39 20.86
C ILE A 242 -7.09 -14.90 21.37
N ALA A 243 -7.92 -15.76 21.96
CA ALA A 243 -9.34 -15.47 22.17
C ALA A 243 -9.59 -14.21 23.01
N ALA A 244 -8.87 -14.05 24.13
CA ALA A 244 -8.97 -12.86 24.98
C ALA A 244 -8.33 -11.64 24.30
N SER A 245 -7.12 -11.83 23.74
CA SER A 245 -6.35 -10.78 23.07
C SER A 245 -7.08 -10.18 21.86
N LYS A 246 -7.80 -10.99 21.08
CA LYS A 246 -8.61 -10.52 19.94
C LYS A 246 -9.67 -9.53 20.42
N LEU A 247 -10.44 -9.90 21.45
CA LEU A 247 -11.47 -9.01 21.98
C LEU A 247 -10.85 -7.72 22.53
N ILE A 248 -9.78 -7.85 23.31
CA ILE A 248 -9.03 -6.70 23.85
C ILE A 248 -8.54 -5.75 22.75
N LEU A 249 -8.00 -6.29 21.65
CA LEU A 249 -7.57 -5.49 20.50
C LEU A 249 -8.74 -4.81 19.79
N GLU A 250 -9.81 -5.54 19.50
CA GLU A 250 -10.98 -5.01 18.79
C GLU A 250 -11.68 -3.91 19.60
N GLU A 251 -11.83 -4.10 20.91
CA GLU A 251 -12.44 -3.10 21.80
C GLU A 251 -11.53 -1.89 22.05
N ALA A 252 -10.21 -2.04 21.94
CA ALA A 252 -9.27 -0.91 21.90
C ALA A 252 -9.25 -0.18 20.54
N GLY A 253 -9.95 -0.69 19.51
CA GLY A 253 -9.96 -0.11 18.17
C GLY A 253 -8.79 -0.52 17.27
N CYS A 254 -8.00 -1.54 17.67
CA CYS A 254 -6.97 -2.14 16.84
C CYS A 254 -7.56 -3.10 15.80
N ILE A 255 -6.75 -3.49 14.82
CA ILE A 255 -7.10 -4.47 13.80
C ILE A 255 -6.32 -5.76 14.04
N ILE A 256 -7.01 -6.91 13.97
CA ILE A 256 -6.40 -8.25 14.00
C ILE A 256 -7.02 -9.14 12.93
N THR A 257 -6.18 -9.75 12.09
CA THR A 257 -6.59 -10.61 10.97
C THR A 257 -5.63 -11.78 10.77
N ASN A 258 -5.93 -12.66 9.81
CA ASN A 258 -4.94 -13.59 9.29
C ASN A 258 -3.96 -12.89 8.32
N LYS A 259 -2.94 -13.62 7.84
CA LYS A 259 -1.95 -13.05 6.89
C LYS A 259 -2.53 -12.54 5.56
N TYR A 260 -3.79 -12.84 5.24
CA TYR A 260 -4.48 -12.38 4.04
C TYR A 260 -5.43 -11.21 4.31
N GLY A 261 -5.41 -10.63 5.52
CA GLY A 261 -6.30 -9.53 5.90
C GLY A 261 -7.73 -9.96 6.24
N GLN A 262 -8.00 -11.27 6.36
CA GLN A 262 -9.35 -11.77 6.65
C GLN A 262 -9.59 -11.83 8.16
N LYS A 263 -10.81 -11.46 8.59
CA LYS A 263 -11.20 -11.53 10.00
C LYS A 263 -11.07 -12.93 10.56
N LEU A 264 -10.57 -13.03 11.79
CA LEU A 264 -10.45 -14.28 12.51
C LEU A 264 -11.82 -14.73 13.03
N ASN A 265 -12.24 -15.95 12.70
CA ASN A 265 -13.48 -16.54 13.21
C ASN A 265 -13.36 -18.06 13.44
N ASN A 266 -12.18 -18.50 13.88
CA ASN A 266 -11.92 -19.91 14.18
C ASN A 266 -12.85 -20.43 15.29
N ILE A 267 -13.02 -21.75 15.31
CA ILE A 267 -13.77 -22.47 16.34
C ILE A 267 -12.99 -22.43 17.66
N LEU A 268 -13.71 -22.32 18.77
CA LEU A 268 -13.14 -22.39 20.12
C LEU A 268 -12.73 -23.84 20.43
N SER A 269 -11.48 -24.20 20.11
CA SER A 269 -10.95 -25.57 20.19
C SER A 269 -9.46 -25.55 20.51
N ILE A 270 -8.98 -26.55 21.27
CA ILE A 270 -7.55 -26.73 21.58
C ILE A 270 -6.69 -27.09 20.36
N TYR A 271 -7.32 -27.58 19.29
CA TYR A 271 -6.61 -28.04 18.08
C TYR A 271 -6.51 -26.96 17.00
N GLU A 272 -7.25 -25.85 17.16
CA GLU A 272 -7.25 -24.77 16.18
C GLU A 272 -6.03 -23.87 16.37
N LYS A 273 -5.39 -23.53 15.25
CA LYS A 273 -4.27 -22.60 15.19
C LYS A 273 -4.48 -21.63 14.03
N THR A 274 -4.03 -20.40 14.19
CA THR A 274 -4.09 -19.42 13.11
C THR A 274 -2.86 -18.53 13.09
N ILE A 275 -2.49 -18.10 11.88
CA ILE A 275 -1.50 -17.05 11.69
C ILE A 275 -2.18 -15.73 11.98
N ILE A 276 -1.52 -14.86 12.74
CA ILE A 276 -2.08 -13.57 13.13
C ILE A 276 -1.20 -12.41 12.71
N VAL A 277 -1.88 -11.35 12.29
CA VAL A 277 -1.31 -10.02 12.04
C VAL A 277 -2.20 -9.04 12.79
N ALA A 278 -1.63 -8.25 13.68
CA ALA A 278 -2.33 -7.24 14.44
C ALA A 278 -1.60 -5.90 14.33
N ALA A 279 -2.34 -4.81 14.23
CA ALA A 279 -1.78 -3.46 14.24
C ALA A 279 -2.73 -2.46 14.88
N ASN A 280 -2.20 -1.34 15.34
CA ASN A 280 -2.97 -0.29 15.99
C ASN A 280 -4.04 0.36 15.13
N ASN A 281 -3.84 0.40 13.81
CA ASN A 281 -4.79 1.01 12.89
C ASN A 281 -4.79 0.30 11.54
N ILE A 282 -5.83 0.56 10.74
CA ILE A 282 -6.06 -0.08 9.45
C ILE A 282 -4.97 0.25 8.41
N ILE A 283 -4.35 1.43 8.51
CA ILE A 283 -3.32 1.88 7.56
C ILE A 283 -2.06 1.03 7.75
N LEU A 284 -1.56 0.96 8.98
CA LEU A 284 -0.39 0.15 9.33
C LEU A 284 -0.66 -1.34 9.06
N HIS A 285 -1.86 -1.82 9.42
CA HIS A 285 -2.28 -3.19 9.14
C HIS A 285 -2.24 -3.52 7.65
N LYS A 286 -2.78 -2.65 6.77
CA LYS A 286 -2.79 -2.87 5.32
C LYS A 286 -1.37 -2.97 4.76
N GLN A 287 -0.49 -2.05 5.16
CA GLN A 287 0.92 -2.08 4.74
C GLN A 287 1.59 -3.40 5.13
N MET A 288 1.30 -3.93 6.33
CA MET A 288 1.84 -5.22 6.74
C MET A 288 1.32 -6.38 5.88
N ILE A 289 0.02 -6.40 5.58
CA ILE A 289 -0.59 -7.44 4.73
C ILE A 289 -0.03 -7.39 3.31
N ASP A 290 0.21 -6.20 2.77
CA ASP A 290 0.77 -6.03 1.43
C ASP A 290 2.19 -6.60 1.34
N ILE A 291 3.06 -6.28 2.30
CA ILE A 291 4.42 -6.83 2.39
C ILE A 291 4.40 -8.36 2.58
N LEU A 292 3.49 -8.88 3.41
CA LEU A 292 3.38 -10.32 3.68
C LEU A 292 2.91 -11.15 2.48
N ASN A 293 2.10 -10.57 1.60
CA ASN A 293 1.54 -11.28 0.45
C ASN A 293 2.31 -11.05 -0.86
N ASP A 294 3.45 -10.32 -0.81
CA ASP A 294 4.18 -9.87 -2.00
C ASP A 294 3.22 -9.19 -3.02
N ASN A 295 2.15 -8.56 -2.52
CA ASN A 295 1.36 -7.67 -3.35
C ASN A 295 2.31 -6.52 -3.70
N GLN A 296 2.61 -6.38 -5.00
CA GLN A 296 3.37 -5.25 -5.52
C GLN A 296 2.52 -3.98 -5.46
N THR A 297 2.11 -3.57 -4.26
CA THR A 297 1.79 -2.19 -3.98
C THR A 297 3.11 -1.60 -3.50
N ASP A 298 3.87 -0.99 -4.41
CA ASP A 298 5.03 -0.22 -3.99
C ASP A 298 4.49 0.81 -3.00
N PHE A 299 4.88 0.67 -1.73
CA PHE A 299 4.56 1.64 -0.72
C PHE A 299 5.14 2.97 -1.20
N ILE A 300 4.25 3.90 -1.55
CA ILE A 300 4.67 5.24 -1.96
C ILE A 300 4.93 6.03 -0.68
N GLY A 301 6.18 6.03 -0.21
CA GLY A 301 6.63 6.76 0.97
C GLY A 301 7.03 8.20 0.63
N LYS A 302 7.82 8.39 -0.42
CA LYS A 302 8.30 9.69 -0.90
C LYS A 302 7.81 9.98 -2.31
N VAL A 303 7.29 11.19 -2.52
CA VAL A 303 6.70 11.64 -3.79
C VAL A 303 7.44 12.87 -4.31
N GLY A 304 7.93 12.79 -5.55
CA GLY A 304 8.45 13.93 -6.29
C GLY A 304 7.34 14.74 -6.95
N ILE A 305 7.44 16.07 -7.00
CA ILE A 305 6.48 16.91 -7.72
C ILE A 305 7.19 17.86 -8.67
N VAL A 306 6.76 17.81 -9.93
CA VAL A 306 7.22 18.70 -10.99
C VAL A 306 5.99 19.40 -11.56
N SER A 307 6.05 20.71 -11.72
CA SER A 307 4.92 21.49 -12.22
C SER A 307 5.35 22.45 -13.33
N ARG A 308 4.37 22.89 -14.09
CA ARG A 308 4.49 23.98 -15.03
C ARG A 308 4.61 25.31 -14.26
N ILE A 309 5.80 25.91 -14.29
CA ILE A 309 6.14 27.08 -13.47
C ILE A 309 5.80 28.46 -14.09
N ASP A 310 5.45 28.50 -15.37
CA ASP A 310 5.05 29.72 -16.08
C ASP A 310 3.57 30.10 -15.86
N GLN A 311 2.80 29.25 -15.18
CA GLN A 311 1.38 29.48 -14.93
C GLN A 311 1.05 29.38 -13.44
N THR A 312 0.30 30.35 -12.92
CA THR A 312 -0.06 30.40 -11.50
C THR A 312 -0.96 29.25 -11.07
N ARG A 313 -1.92 28.82 -11.91
CA ARG A 313 -2.86 27.75 -11.61
C ARG A 313 -2.17 26.42 -11.26
N PRO A 314 -1.28 25.85 -12.12
CA PRO A 314 -0.52 24.64 -11.78
C PRO A 314 0.37 24.79 -10.54
N ILE A 315 0.91 25.98 -10.27
CA ILE A 315 1.73 26.24 -9.08
C ILE A 315 0.88 26.18 -7.82
N LEU A 316 -0.28 26.86 -7.77
CA LEU A 316 -1.18 26.80 -6.62
C LEU A 316 -1.74 25.39 -6.41
N PHE A 317 -2.09 24.68 -7.48
CA PHE A 317 -2.57 23.31 -7.34
C PHE A 317 -1.49 22.36 -6.81
N ALA A 318 -0.22 22.61 -7.15
CA ALA A 318 0.90 21.88 -6.56
C ALA A 318 0.93 22.06 -5.04
N ALA A 319 0.73 23.28 -4.53
CA ALA A 319 0.63 23.51 -3.07
C ALA A 319 -0.46 22.66 -2.42
N LYS A 320 -1.64 22.55 -3.04
CA LYS A 320 -2.72 21.71 -2.51
C LYS A 320 -2.35 20.22 -2.48
N ILE A 321 -1.68 19.73 -3.51
CA ILE A 321 -1.20 18.33 -3.56
C ILE A 321 -0.11 18.09 -2.52
N ILE A 322 0.84 19.03 -2.37
CA ILE A 322 1.91 18.94 -1.34
C ILE A 322 1.27 18.81 0.04
N ASP A 323 0.32 19.70 0.37
CA ASP A 323 -0.39 19.68 1.65
C ASP A 323 -1.16 18.36 1.86
N TYR A 324 -1.86 17.88 0.83
CA TYR A 324 -2.55 16.59 0.87
C TYR A 324 -1.61 15.43 1.15
N LEU A 325 -0.47 15.36 0.46
CA LEU A 325 0.51 14.28 0.62
C LEU A 325 1.16 14.30 2.01
N LEU A 326 1.57 15.48 2.48
CA LEU A 326 2.13 15.65 3.83
C LEU A 326 1.11 15.24 4.91
N THR A 327 -0.15 15.66 4.77
CA THR A 327 -1.24 15.30 5.69
C THR A 327 -1.53 13.79 5.69
N ASN A 328 -1.29 13.11 4.57
CA ASN A 328 -1.40 11.65 4.44
C ASN A 328 -0.08 10.93 4.77
N GLY A 329 0.85 11.59 5.46
CA GLY A 329 2.07 10.98 5.99
C GLY A 329 3.15 10.66 4.95
N ARG A 330 3.15 11.34 3.81
CA ARG A 330 4.13 11.11 2.72
C ARG A 330 5.23 12.15 2.76
N GLU A 331 6.45 11.73 2.51
CA GLU A 331 7.56 12.64 2.24
C GLU A 331 7.39 13.26 0.85
N VAL A 332 7.75 14.54 0.71
CA VAL A 332 7.59 15.26 -0.56
C VAL A 332 8.90 15.95 -0.92
N THR A 333 9.32 15.78 -2.18
CA THR A 333 10.37 16.59 -2.81
C THR A 333 9.78 17.30 -4.02
N ILE A 334 10.20 18.52 -4.31
CA ILE A 334 9.66 19.33 -5.41
C ILE A 334 10.79 19.95 -6.23
N GLU A 335 10.54 20.19 -7.52
CA GLU A 335 11.55 20.83 -8.39
C GLU A 335 11.95 22.21 -7.84
N GLU A 336 13.25 22.52 -7.82
CA GLU A 336 13.80 23.82 -7.36
C GLU A 336 13.03 25.04 -7.92
N GLY A 337 12.72 25.02 -9.21
CA GLY A 337 11.95 26.10 -9.85
C GLY A 337 10.53 26.24 -9.27
N LEU A 338 9.87 25.12 -8.96
CA LEU A 338 8.56 25.12 -8.31
C LEU A 338 8.67 25.61 -6.86
N ALA A 339 9.67 25.14 -6.10
CA ALA A 339 9.93 25.59 -4.73
C ALA A 339 10.11 27.11 -4.65
N HIS A 340 10.87 27.68 -5.58
CA HIS A 340 11.11 29.11 -5.68
C HIS A 340 9.80 29.88 -5.92
N ARG A 341 9.04 29.49 -6.95
CA ARG A 341 7.77 30.15 -7.30
C ARG A 341 6.72 30.04 -6.20
N LEU A 342 6.63 28.91 -5.50
CA LEU A 342 5.74 28.75 -4.34
C LEU A 342 6.13 29.65 -3.17
N THR A 343 7.44 29.80 -2.93
CA THR A 343 7.95 30.71 -1.90
C THR A 343 7.64 32.17 -2.25
N GLU A 344 7.85 32.57 -3.50
CA GLU A 344 7.50 33.93 -3.97
C GLU A 344 6.00 34.22 -3.86
N LEU A 345 5.13 33.26 -4.21
CA LEU A 345 3.68 33.42 -4.07
C LEU A 345 3.26 33.54 -2.60
N LYS A 346 3.87 32.75 -1.71
CA LYS A 346 3.61 32.82 -0.26
C LYS A 346 3.95 34.19 0.34
N GLU A 347 5.02 34.83 -0.14
CA GLU A 347 5.48 36.14 0.33
C GLU A 347 4.75 37.32 -0.34
N ASN A 348 3.90 37.05 -1.34
CA ASN A 348 3.20 38.08 -2.09
C ASN A 348 2.04 38.69 -1.28
N PRO A 349 2.02 40.01 -1.01
CA PRO A 349 0.94 40.68 -0.29
C PRO A 349 -0.43 40.57 -0.98
N GLU A 350 -0.47 40.31 -2.29
CA GLU A 350 -1.70 40.15 -3.08
C GLU A 350 -2.11 38.69 -3.30
N ILE A 351 -1.56 37.73 -2.53
CA ILE A 351 -1.81 36.30 -2.75
C ILE A 351 -3.31 35.93 -2.73
N ASP A 352 -4.10 36.50 -1.82
CA ASP A 352 -5.53 36.23 -1.74
C ASP A 352 -6.27 36.70 -3.00
N LYS A 353 -5.86 37.84 -3.57
CA LYS A 353 -6.39 38.35 -4.83
C LYS A 353 -6.03 37.43 -5.99
N ILE A 354 -4.79 36.96 -6.04
CA ILE A 354 -4.32 36.00 -7.06
C ILE A 354 -5.11 34.68 -6.98
N ILE A 355 -5.32 34.15 -5.78
CA ILE A 355 -6.11 32.94 -5.56
C ILE A 355 -7.55 33.15 -6.06
N ASN A 356 -8.17 34.27 -5.73
CA ASN A 356 -9.53 34.60 -6.19
C ASN A 356 -9.61 34.75 -7.72
N GLU A 357 -8.65 35.41 -8.36
CA GLU A 357 -8.59 35.50 -9.83
C GLU A 357 -8.46 34.12 -10.50
N VAL A 358 -7.71 33.19 -9.88
CA VAL A 358 -7.59 31.82 -10.39
C VAL A 358 -8.91 31.06 -10.22
N LYS A 359 -9.59 31.20 -9.08
CA LYS A 359 -10.92 30.61 -8.84
C LYS A 359 -11.95 31.11 -9.85
N GLU A 360 -11.99 32.41 -10.13
CA GLU A 360 -12.93 33.00 -11.09
C GLU A 360 -12.70 32.51 -12.52
N LYS A 361 -11.43 32.33 -12.92
CA LYS A 361 -11.08 31.82 -14.25
C LYS A 361 -11.28 30.31 -14.40
N HIS A 362 -11.30 29.56 -13.29
CA HIS A 362 -11.33 28.10 -13.25
C HIS A 362 -12.34 27.60 -12.19
N PRO A 363 -13.64 27.83 -12.40
CA PRO A 363 -14.68 27.45 -11.45
C PRO A 363 -14.71 25.94 -11.18
N GLU A 364 -14.28 25.10 -12.13
CA GLU A 364 -14.17 23.65 -11.99
C GLU A 364 -13.16 23.19 -10.93
N MET A 365 -12.28 24.09 -10.47
CA MET A 365 -11.25 23.83 -9.47
C MET A 365 -11.40 24.69 -8.21
N ALA A 366 -12.47 25.49 -8.09
CA ALA A 366 -12.60 26.49 -7.03
C ALA A 366 -12.44 25.88 -5.61
N ASP A 367 -13.08 24.73 -5.38
CA ASP A 367 -13.03 23.97 -4.12
C ASP A 367 -11.59 23.56 -3.74
N SER A 368 -10.74 23.27 -4.74
CA SER A 368 -9.34 22.90 -4.49
C SER A 368 -8.50 24.05 -3.95
N PHE A 369 -8.99 25.29 -4.05
CA PHE A 369 -8.31 26.51 -3.64
C PHE A 369 -8.96 27.22 -2.43
N GLU A 370 -10.02 26.67 -1.83
CA GLU A 370 -10.65 27.27 -0.63
C GLU A 370 -9.75 27.19 0.60
N ASP A 371 -9.18 26.01 0.87
CA ASP A 371 -8.29 25.76 2.01
C ASP A 371 -6.86 25.51 1.54
N LEU A 372 -6.25 26.50 0.88
CA LEU A 372 -4.89 26.37 0.40
C LEU A 372 -3.89 26.63 1.54
N ASN A 373 -3.17 25.60 1.97
CA ASN A 373 -2.12 25.74 2.97
C ASN A 373 -0.80 26.18 2.32
N LEU A 374 -0.48 27.47 2.42
CA LEU A 374 0.83 28.02 1.99
C LEU A 374 1.84 28.13 3.14
N ASN A 375 1.48 27.72 4.36
CA ASN A 375 2.37 27.78 5.53
C ASN A 375 3.41 26.65 5.57
N ILE A 376 3.76 26.11 4.41
CA ILE A 376 4.78 25.08 4.23
C ILE A 376 6.12 25.76 3.92
N ASN A 377 7.24 25.15 4.34
CA ASN A 377 8.58 25.61 3.98
C ASN A 377 9.02 25.00 2.64
N PHE A 378 8.48 25.51 1.53
CA PHE A 378 8.74 24.98 0.19
C PHE A 378 10.23 24.96 -0.19
N LYS A 379 11.02 25.90 0.33
CA LYS A 379 12.47 25.96 0.10
C LYS A 379 13.21 24.72 0.63
N GLN A 380 12.74 24.11 1.72
CA GLN A 380 13.32 22.88 2.26
C GLN A 380 12.95 21.63 1.46
N LEU A 381 11.88 21.69 0.66
CA LEU A 381 11.44 20.59 -0.19
C LEU A 381 12.10 20.62 -1.58
N GLY A 382 12.83 21.69 -1.92
CA GLY A 382 13.37 21.92 -3.26
C GLY A 382 14.60 21.08 -3.57
N GLU A 383 14.53 20.27 -4.63
CA GLU A 383 15.64 19.48 -5.16
C GLU A 383 15.71 19.59 -6.69
N LYS A 384 16.90 19.31 -7.26
CA LYS A 384 17.04 19.20 -8.71
C LYS A 384 16.36 17.92 -9.19
N ILE A 385 15.67 17.97 -10.33
CA ILE A 385 14.96 16.80 -10.88
C ILE A 385 15.86 15.56 -11.03
N PHE A 386 17.13 15.76 -11.39
CA PHE A 386 18.08 14.65 -11.54
C PHE A 386 18.45 13.98 -10.21
N ASP A 387 18.33 14.71 -9.10
CA ASP A 387 18.64 14.24 -7.75
C ASP A 387 17.39 13.65 -7.05
N PHE A 388 16.24 13.58 -7.74
CA PHE A 388 15.03 13.00 -7.16
C PHE A 388 15.26 11.52 -6.83
N ASP A 389 15.13 11.21 -5.54
CA ASP A 389 15.04 9.87 -4.99
C ASP A 389 13.65 9.73 -4.36
N CYS A 390 12.70 9.17 -5.10
CA CYS A 390 11.29 9.04 -4.72
C CYS A 390 10.62 7.82 -5.37
N ASP A 391 9.54 7.34 -4.77
CA ASP A 391 8.82 6.14 -5.20
C ASP A 391 7.92 6.41 -6.41
N MET A 392 7.51 7.66 -6.59
CA MET A 392 6.81 8.15 -7.77
C MET A 392 6.99 9.67 -7.94
N ALA A 393 6.76 10.16 -9.15
CA ALA A 393 6.70 11.59 -9.43
C ALA A 393 5.34 12.01 -9.99
N ILE A 394 4.75 13.06 -9.40
CA ILE A 394 3.55 13.72 -9.90
C ILE A 394 3.97 14.85 -10.84
N ILE A 395 3.43 14.83 -12.05
CA ILE A 395 3.70 15.86 -13.06
C ILE A 395 2.44 16.68 -13.34
N LEU A 396 2.49 17.97 -13.01
CA LEU A 396 1.41 18.93 -13.20
C LEU A 396 1.65 19.73 -14.48
N GLY A 397 0.92 19.43 -15.54
CA GLY A 397 1.15 20.07 -16.83
C GLY A 397 0.50 19.33 -17.99
N GLY A 398 1.06 19.50 -19.19
CA GLY A 398 0.70 18.68 -20.35
C GLY A 398 1.81 17.69 -20.69
N ASP A 399 1.68 17.00 -21.83
CA ASP A 399 2.65 16.02 -22.31
C ASP A 399 4.08 16.60 -22.39
N GLY A 400 4.26 17.86 -22.82
CA GLY A 400 5.58 18.50 -22.87
C GLY A 400 6.24 18.68 -21.50
N THR A 401 5.47 18.98 -20.45
CA THR A 401 5.99 19.05 -19.08
C THR A 401 6.44 17.67 -18.59
N LEU A 402 5.67 16.64 -18.94
CA LEU A 402 5.98 15.24 -18.63
C LEU A 402 7.26 14.78 -19.32
N LEU A 403 7.41 15.02 -20.63
CA LEU A 403 8.62 14.69 -21.39
C LEU A 403 9.86 15.38 -20.81
N ARG A 404 9.74 16.68 -20.47
CA ARG A 404 10.82 17.45 -19.83
C ARG A 404 11.24 16.83 -18.50
N ALA A 405 10.28 16.45 -17.66
CA ALA A 405 10.57 15.85 -16.36
C ALA A 405 11.24 14.48 -16.55
N GLN A 406 10.67 13.64 -17.41
CA GLN A 406 11.15 12.29 -17.69
C GLN A 406 12.57 12.29 -18.25
N GLY A 407 12.91 13.23 -19.14
CA GLY A 407 14.25 13.33 -19.73
C GLY A 407 15.35 13.73 -18.73
N LYS A 408 14.98 14.30 -17.57
CA LYS A 408 15.92 14.74 -16.52
C LYS A 408 15.95 13.82 -15.30
N MET A 409 14.91 13.02 -15.10
CA MET A 409 14.72 12.18 -13.92
C MET A 409 15.31 10.78 -14.14
N ASN A 410 15.54 10.04 -13.05
CA ASN A 410 15.79 8.60 -13.16
C ASN A 410 14.60 7.93 -13.88
N PRO A 411 14.82 7.25 -15.03
CA PRO A 411 13.73 6.68 -15.83
C PRO A 411 12.95 5.56 -15.13
N GLU A 412 13.48 4.99 -14.06
CA GLU A 412 12.79 3.97 -13.26
C GLU A 412 11.71 4.55 -12.36
N ILE A 413 11.74 5.87 -12.07
CA ILE A 413 10.72 6.53 -11.25
C ILE A 413 9.40 6.58 -12.02
N PRO A 414 8.32 5.95 -11.51
CA PRO A 414 7.02 5.97 -12.15
C PRO A 414 6.39 7.36 -12.15
N LEU A 415 5.77 7.74 -13.27
CA LEU A 415 5.18 9.07 -13.47
C LEU A 415 3.65 9.03 -13.35
N PHE A 416 3.10 9.93 -12.55
CA PHE A 416 1.66 10.20 -12.52
C PHE A 416 1.38 11.60 -13.07
N GLY A 417 0.87 11.67 -14.31
CA GLY A 417 0.60 12.95 -14.98
C GLY A 417 -0.82 13.46 -14.72
N ILE A 418 -0.95 14.70 -14.26
CA ILE A 418 -2.22 15.40 -14.12
C ILE A 418 -2.29 16.49 -15.19
N ASN A 419 -3.28 16.38 -16.07
CA ASN A 419 -3.47 17.33 -17.17
C ASN A 419 -3.93 18.69 -16.63
N MET A 420 -3.19 19.73 -16.98
CA MET A 420 -3.45 21.13 -16.64
C MET A 420 -3.65 22.01 -17.89
N GLY A 421 -4.07 21.42 -19.01
CA GLY A 421 -4.26 22.10 -20.29
C GLY A 421 -5.18 21.32 -21.22
N THR A 422 -4.83 21.27 -22.51
CA THR A 422 -5.53 20.45 -23.50
C THR A 422 -5.32 18.96 -23.26
N VAL A 423 -6.28 18.11 -23.63
CA VAL A 423 -6.20 16.65 -23.49
C VAL A 423 -4.89 16.10 -24.09
N GLY A 424 -4.06 15.51 -23.22
CA GLY A 424 -2.79 14.86 -23.56
C GLY A 424 -2.89 13.32 -23.59
N PHE A 425 -1.97 12.66 -24.29
CA PHE A 425 -1.93 11.18 -24.36
C PHE A 425 -1.13 10.56 -23.22
N LEU A 426 -0.22 11.30 -22.59
CA LEU A 426 0.65 10.79 -21.53
C LEU A 426 0.07 11.09 -20.15
N THR A 427 -0.50 12.29 -19.96
CA THR A 427 -1.20 12.68 -18.73
C THR A 427 -2.40 11.78 -18.47
N GLU A 428 -2.57 11.29 -17.25
CA GLU A 428 -3.61 10.32 -16.87
C GLU A 428 -4.95 10.99 -16.59
N ILE A 429 -4.96 11.99 -15.70
CA ILE A 429 -6.17 12.48 -15.07
C ILE A 429 -6.39 13.97 -15.24
N GLU A 430 -7.64 14.39 -15.28
CA GLU A 430 -8.03 15.79 -15.20
C GLU A 430 -8.08 16.28 -13.75
N THR A 431 -8.02 17.60 -13.58
CA THR A 431 -7.92 18.22 -12.27
C THR A 431 -9.03 17.83 -11.27
N PRO A 432 -10.32 17.69 -11.63
CA PRO A 432 -11.38 17.42 -10.66
C PRO A 432 -11.26 16.05 -9.97
N HIS A 433 -10.66 15.07 -10.65
CA HIS A 433 -10.56 13.69 -10.15
C HIS A 433 -9.22 13.39 -9.46
N THR A 434 -8.34 14.40 -9.32
CA THR A 434 -6.97 14.24 -8.82
C THR A 434 -6.92 13.57 -7.45
N PHE A 435 -7.67 14.07 -6.46
CA PHE A 435 -7.58 13.57 -5.08
C PHE A 435 -8.21 12.19 -4.91
N GLU A 436 -9.22 11.85 -5.69
CA GLU A 436 -9.79 10.50 -5.74
C GLU A 436 -8.76 9.49 -6.26
N ALA A 437 -8.06 9.84 -7.34
CA ALA A 437 -6.99 9.01 -7.88
C ALA A 437 -5.79 8.94 -6.94
N LEU A 438 -5.36 10.05 -6.33
CA LEU A 438 -4.27 10.02 -5.34
C LEU A 438 -4.64 9.12 -4.15
N ASN A 439 -5.87 9.18 -3.64
CA ASN A 439 -6.32 8.29 -2.58
C ASN A 439 -6.24 6.81 -3.00
N SER A 440 -6.63 6.49 -4.25
CA SER A 440 -6.54 5.14 -4.80
C SER A 440 -5.07 4.69 -4.94
N ILE A 441 -4.22 5.56 -5.50
CA ILE A 441 -2.78 5.32 -5.68
C ILE A 441 -2.09 5.08 -4.33
N LEU A 442 -2.35 5.92 -3.32
CA LEU A 442 -1.77 5.80 -1.98
C LEU A 442 -2.26 4.55 -1.22
N LYS A 443 -3.40 3.99 -1.63
CA LYS A 443 -3.91 2.69 -1.17
C LYS A 443 -3.32 1.52 -1.93
N GLY A 444 -2.54 1.74 -3.00
CA GLY A 444 -2.02 0.69 -3.87
C GLY A 444 -2.97 0.27 -4.99
N ASP A 445 -4.11 0.95 -5.15
CA ASP A 445 -5.11 0.66 -6.19
C ASP A 445 -4.72 1.34 -7.51
N TYR A 446 -3.59 0.92 -8.08
CA TYR A 446 -3.05 1.40 -9.36
C TYR A 446 -2.27 0.30 -10.08
N TYR A 447 -1.90 0.53 -11.34
CA TYR A 447 -0.94 -0.32 -12.05
C TYR A 447 0.11 0.53 -12.76
N LYS A 448 1.29 -0.06 -12.99
CA LYS A 448 2.37 0.54 -13.77
C LYS A 448 2.23 0.17 -15.24
N GLU A 449 1.90 1.14 -16.08
CA GLU A 449 1.97 0.99 -17.52
C GLU A 449 3.42 1.21 -17.99
N LYS A 450 4.01 0.18 -18.59
CA LYS A 450 5.34 0.22 -19.19
C LYS A 450 5.26 0.82 -20.60
N ARG A 451 6.12 1.79 -20.90
CA ARG A 451 6.29 2.40 -22.22
C ARG A 451 7.73 2.22 -22.69
N SER A 452 7.88 1.63 -23.88
CA SER A 452 9.18 1.47 -24.51
C SER A 452 9.79 2.83 -24.86
N ARG A 453 11.11 2.94 -24.70
CA ARG A 453 11.88 4.12 -25.10
C ARG A 453 12.84 3.76 -26.22
N LEU A 454 13.21 4.78 -27.00
CA LEU A 454 14.23 4.70 -28.03
C LEU A 454 15.52 5.33 -27.49
N VAL A 455 16.67 4.78 -27.90
CA VAL A 455 17.98 5.41 -27.74
C VAL A 455 18.48 5.77 -29.12
N VAL A 456 18.86 7.03 -29.30
CA VAL A 456 19.61 7.49 -30.47
C VAL A 456 21.08 7.62 -30.09
N SER A 457 21.94 7.00 -30.89
CA SER A 457 23.38 7.09 -30.79
C SER A 457 23.90 7.87 -31.98
N HIS A 458 24.67 8.91 -31.69
CA HIS A 458 25.33 9.74 -32.69
C HIS A 458 26.75 10.05 -32.19
N GLU A 459 27.75 9.72 -33.00
CA GLU A 459 29.16 9.69 -32.57
C GLU A 459 29.37 8.92 -31.25
N ASN A 460 29.80 9.61 -30.19
CA ASN A 460 30.03 9.05 -28.85
C ASN A 460 28.89 9.37 -27.86
N ASN A 461 27.84 10.04 -28.32
CA ASN A 461 26.74 10.48 -27.48
C ASN A 461 25.53 9.54 -27.62
N GLN A 462 24.81 9.35 -26.52
CA GLN A 462 23.57 8.60 -26.48
C GLN A 462 22.48 9.43 -25.83
N TYR A 463 21.33 9.50 -26.49
CA TYR A 463 20.17 10.22 -26.00
C TYR A 463 18.99 9.28 -25.91
N SER A 464 18.25 9.39 -24.81
CA SER A 464 17.04 8.61 -24.62
C SER A 464 15.81 9.43 -25.02
N VAL A 465 14.85 8.76 -25.62
CA VAL A 465 13.74 9.35 -26.37
C VAL A 465 12.46 8.62 -25.99
N MET A 466 11.45 9.36 -25.57
CA MET A 466 10.15 8.79 -25.23
C MET A 466 9.22 8.76 -26.43
N ASN A 467 9.15 9.84 -27.21
CA ASN A 467 8.21 10.02 -28.30
C ASN A 467 8.89 9.84 -29.65
N GLU A 468 9.74 10.79 -30.05
CA GLU A 468 10.40 10.72 -31.36
C GLU A 468 11.71 11.49 -31.43
N VAL A 469 12.52 11.09 -32.41
CA VAL A 469 13.60 11.90 -32.96
C VAL A 469 13.20 12.40 -34.33
N VAL A 470 13.32 13.70 -34.54
CA VAL A 470 13.18 14.33 -35.85
C VAL A 470 14.56 14.71 -36.35
N VAL A 471 14.94 14.18 -37.51
CA VAL A 471 16.16 14.56 -38.23
C VAL A 471 15.73 15.48 -39.38
N MET A 472 16.01 16.78 -39.28
CA MET A 472 15.56 17.76 -40.27
C MET A 472 16.60 18.84 -40.57
N THR A 473 16.38 19.62 -41.63
CA THR A 473 17.23 20.78 -41.96
C THR A 473 16.97 21.97 -41.04
N ASN A 474 18.01 22.70 -40.60
CA ASN A 474 17.84 24.01 -39.94
C ASN A 474 17.48 25.14 -40.91
N LYS A 475 17.57 24.90 -42.22
CA LYS A 475 17.21 25.86 -43.28
C LYS A 475 15.82 25.52 -43.81
N PRO A 476 14.83 26.44 -43.68
CA PRO A 476 13.48 26.24 -44.23
C PRO A 476 13.51 25.89 -45.73
N ALA A 477 12.58 25.04 -46.16
CA ALA A 477 12.39 24.61 -47.56
C ALA A 477 13.61 23.94 -48.25
N LYS A 478 14.51 23.31 -47.47
CA LYS A 478 15.68 22.59 -48.01
C LYS A 478 15.69 21.10 -47.68
N MET A 479 15.08 20.29 -48.54
CA MET A 479 15.10 18.81 -48.43
C MET A 479 16.48 18.19 -48.20
N MET A 480 16.57 17.30 -47.22
CA MET A 480 17.72 16.43 -46.95
C MET A 480 17.69 15.18 -47.84
N HIS A 481 18.78 14.42 -47.86
CA HIS A 481 18.87 13.15 -48.58
C HIS A 481 19.25 12.06 -47.58
N PHE A 482 18.33 11.15 -47.32
CA PHE A 482 18.45 10.11 -46.30
C PHE A 482 18.59 8.74 -46.96
N GLU A 483 19.54 7.94 -46.50
CA GLU A 483 19.52 6.48 -46.63
C GLU A 483 19.04 5.91 -45.30
N ILE A 484 18.05 5.02 -45.35
CA ILE A 484 17.45 4.39 -44.18
C ILE A 484 17.71 2.89 -44.26
N GLN A 485 18.36 2.37 -43.22
CA GLN A 485 18.64 0.95 -43.08
C GLN A 485 17.94 0.38 -41.85
N VAL A 486 17.49 -0.86 -41.94
CA VAL A 486 16.96 -1.64 -40.81
C VAL A 486 17.71 -2.95 -40.78
N ASP A 487 18.36 -3.25 -39.66
CA ASP A 487 19.20 -4.45 -39.47
C ASP A 487 20.26 -4.63 -40.59
N GLY A 488 20.77 -3.51 -41.12
CA GLY A 488 21.77 -3.45 -42.19
C GLY A 488 21.21 -3.51 -43.62
N GLU A 489 19.90 -3.74 -43.80
CA GLU A 489 19.27 -3.71 -45.13
C GLU A 489 18.75 -2.31 -45.46
N ILE A 490 19.10 -1.78 -46.63
CA ILE A 490 18.57 -0.49 -47.11
C ILE A 490 17.10 -0.66 -47.48
N ILE A 491 16.20 -0.07 -46.68
CA ILE A 491 14.76 -0.14 -46.91
C ILE A 491 14.26 1.02 -47.77
N GLU A 492 14.92 2.18 -47.73
CA GLU A 492 14.50 3.36 -48.46
C GLU A 492 15.65 4.39 -48.60
N GLU A 493 15.69 5.07 -49.74
CA GLU A 493 16.54 6.25 -49.99
C GLU A 493 15.62 7.39 -50.43
N VAL A 494 15.53 8.44 -49.62
CA VAL A 494 14.48 9.47 -49.78
C VAL A 494 15.01 10.89 -49.61
N ARG A 495 14.52 11.78 -50.48
CA ARG A 495 14.66 13.23 -50.30
C ARG A 495 13.40 13.77 -49.64
N ALA A 496 13.55 14.37 -48.48
CA ALA A 496 12.44 14.81 -47.63
C ALA A 496 12.85 16.04 -46.81
N ASP A 497 11.89 16.80 -46.28
CA ASP A 497 12.19 17.93 -45.38
C ASP A 497 12.77 17.46 -44.05
N GLY A 498 12.43 16.23 -43.65
CA GLY A 498 13.01 15.54 -42.50
C GLY A 498 12.60 14.08 -42.46
N LEU A 499 13.02 13.40 -41.39
CA LEU A 499 12.71 12.02 -41.08
C LEU A 499 12.37 11.93 -39.59
N ILE A 500 11.28 11.23 -39.25
CA ILE A 500 10.87 10.96 -37.88
C ILE A 500 11.10 9.48 -37.59
N ILE A 501 11.78 9.20 -36.49
CA ILE A 501 11.84 7.86 -35.88
C ILE A 501 11.09 7.95 -34.56
N SER A 502 9.96 7.26 -34.46
CA SER A 502 9.00 7.40 -33.35
C SER A 502 8.76 6.07 -32.64
N THR A 503 8.57 6.14 -31.33
CA THR A 503 8.05 5.04 -30.52
C THR A 503 6.52 4.93 -30.71
N PRO A 504 5.90 3.85 -30.22
CA PRO A 504 4.44 3.75 -30.17
C PRO A 504 3.78 4.92 -29.41
N SER A 505 4.41 5.40 -28.34
CA SER A 505 3.95 6.57 -27.58
C SER A 505 3.97 7.85 -28.43
N GLY A 506 5.05 8.07 -29.19
CA GLY A 506 5.20 9.22 -30.08
C GLY A 506 4.32 9.20 -31.32
N SER A 507 3.71 8.04 -31.66
CA SER A 507 2.82 7.91 -32.82
C SER A 507 1.65 8.91 -32.83
N THR A 508 1.27 9.40 -31.64
CA THR A 508 0.21 10.38 -31.42
C THR A 508 0.68 11.83 -31.25
N ALA A 509 2.00 12.06 -31.34
CA ALA A 509 2.64 13.36 -31.27
C ALA A 509 2.96 13.87 -32.69
N TYR A 510 4.21 14.27 -32.97
CA TYR A 510 4.55 14.85 -34.27
C TYR A 510 4.44 13.84 -35.41
N ALA A 511 4.69 12.56 -35.14
CA ALA A 511 4.48 11.45 -36.06
C ALA A 511 3.06 11.45 -36.66
N MET A 512 2.03 11.71 -35.85
CA MET A 512 0.64 11.77 -36.30
C MET A 512 0.44 12.90 -37.32
N SER A 513 0.97 14.10 -37.02
CA SER A 513 0.87 15.26 -37.91
C SER A 513 1.63 15.07 -39.22
N ALA A 514 2.70 14.26 -39.22
CA ALA A 514 3.45 13.91 -40.43
C ALA A 514 2.80 12.78 -41.27
N GLY A 515 1.60 12.31 -40.87
CA GLY A 515 0.87 11.25 -41.59
C GLY A 515 1.23 9.83 -41.17
N GLY A 516 1.85 9.65 -40.00
CA GLY A 516 2.10 8.35 -39.40
C GLY A 516 0.83 7.66 -38.88
N PRO A 517 0.84 6.32 -38.75
CA PRO A 517 -0.24 5.59 -38.11
C PRO A 517 -0.30 5.86 -36.60
N ILE A 518 -1.49 5.78 -36.01
CA ILE A 518 -1.65 5.69 -34.56
C ILE A 518 -1.31 4.26 -34.13
N VAL A 519 -0.41 4.11 -33.19
CA VAL A 519 0.08 2.82 -32.71
C VAL A 519 -0.28 2.65 -31.23
N ASP A 520 -0.89 1.52 -30.87
CA ASP A 520 -1.14 1.19 -29.45
C ASP A 520 0.21 1.12 -28.72
N PRO A 521 0.37 1.78 -27.56
CA PRO A 521 1.63 1.80 -26.82
C PRO A 521 2.19 0.42 -26.44
N LYS A 522 1.35 -0.62 -26.47
CA LYS A 522 1.75 -2.02 -26.19
C LYS A 522 2.37 -2.73 -27.40
N VAL A 523 2.27 -2.17 -28.60
CA VAL A 523 2.86 -2.76 -29.80
C VAL A 523 4.38 -2.60 -29.73
N ALA A 524 5.10 -3.72 -29.84
CA ALA A 524 6.55 -3.75 -29.90
C ALA A 524 7.05 -3.34 -31.30
N GLY A 525 7.07 -2.03 -31.57
CA GLY A 525 7.56 -1.53 -32.86
C GLY A 525 7.99 -0.07 -32.86
N PHE A 526 8.79 0.31 -33.85
CA PHE A 526 9.15 1.70 -34.15
C PHE A 526 8.52 2.14 -35.46
N VAL A 527 8.23 3.44 -35.58
CA VAL A 527 7.63 4.04 -36.77
C VAL A 527 8.64 4.97 -37.43
N ILE A 528 8.86 4.78 -38.73
CA ILE A 528 9.77 5.59 -39.55
C ILE A 528 8.91 6.39 -40.54
N ILE A 529 8.96 7.72 -40.47
CA ILE A 529 8.08 8.61 -41.26
C ILE A 529 8.92 9.69 -41.94
N PRO A 530 9.03 9.70 -43.28
CA PRO A 530 9.61 10.84 -43.99
C PRO A 530 8.63 12.02 -43.99
N ILE A 531 9.13 13.22 -43.69
CA ILE A 531 8.35 14.46 -43.69
C ILE A 531 8.36 15.06 -45.09
N CYS A 532 7.18 15.21 -45.71
CA CYS A 532 7.02 15.78 -47.05
C CYS A 532 8.01 15.18 -48.09
N PRO A 533 8.05 13.83 -48.28
CA PRO A 533 8.98 13.20 -49.19
C PRO A 533 8.71 13.60 -50.64
N TYR A 534 9.77 13.87 -51.40
CA TYR A 534 9.70 14.08 -52.84
C TYR A 534 9.22 12.82 -53.60
N LYS A 535 9.50 11.63 -53.05
CA LYS A 535 9.08 10.35 -53.61
C LYS A 535 7.59 10.10 -53.29
N LEU A 536 6.71 10.15 -54.30
CA LEU A 536 5.26 9.97 -54.14
C LEU A 536 4.86 8.62 -53.49
N GLY A 537 5.67 7.58 -53.72
CA GLY A 537 5.46 6.25 -53.16
C GLY A 537 5.99 6.05 -51.74
N ALA A 538 6.65 7.04 -51.13
CA ALA A 538 7.16 6.93 -49.78
C ALA A 538 6.00 6.78 -48.78
N ARG A 539 6.11 5.82 -47.87
CA ARG A 539 5.10 5.52 -46.83
C ARG A 539 5.79 5.36 -45.48
N PRO A 540 5.07 5.58 -44.37
CA PRO A 540 5.54 5.18 -43.06
C PRO A 540 5.87 3.68 -43.00
N PHE A 541 6.99 3.33 -42.38
CA PHE A 541 7.31 1.95 -42.03
C PHE A 541 7.06 1.71 -40.55
N VAL A 542 6.52 0.55 -40.21
CA VAL A 542 6.51 0.03 -38.84
C VAL A 542 7.45 -1.16 -38.80
N VAL A 543 8.46 -1.10 -37.95
CA VAL A 543 9.49 -2.13 -37.80
C VAL A 543 9.49 -2.67 -36.37
N SER A 544 10.09 -3.85 -36.16
CA SER A 544 10.22 -4.43 -34.82
C SER A 544 10.99 -3.47 -33.90
N ASP A 545 10.61 -3.39 -32.63
CA ASP A 545 11.39 -2.64 -31.64
C ASP A 545 12.71 -3.33 -31.28
N SER A 546 12.91 -4.57 -31.72
CA SER A 546 14.19 -5.28 -31.62
C SER A 546 15.21 -4.91 -32.71
N SER A 547 14.79 -4.20 -33.75
CA SER A 547 15.64 -3.86 -34.89
C SER A 547 16.50 -2.63 -34.61
N GLU A 548 17.68 -2.58 -35.22
CA GLU A 548 18.51 -1.38 -35.27
C GLU A 548 18.20 -0.60 -36.56
N ILE A 549 17.82 0.67 -36.41
CA ILE A 549 17.61 1.57 -37.54
C ILE A 549 18.87 2.42 -37.69
N THR A 550 19.44 2.48 -38.90
CA THR A 550 20.56 3.38 -39.21
C THR A 550 20.14 4.38 -40.26
N VAL A 551 20.40 5.67 -40.01
CA VAL A 551 20.12 6.76 -40.95
C VAL A 551 21.43 7.43 -41.34
N LYS A 552 21.67 7.55 -42.65
CA LYS A 552 22.84 8.25 -43.22
C LYS A 552 22.43 9.49 -44.00
N LEU A 553 23.22 10.54 -43.89
CA LEU A 553 23.04 11.78 -44.65
C LEU A 553 23.88 11.75 -45.93
N LEU A 554 23.23 11.62 -47.09
CA LEU A 554 23.89 11.41 -48.39
C LEU A 554 24.24 12.69 -49.17
N LYS A 555 24.11 13.89 -48.58
CA LYS A 555 24.39 15.15 -49.29
C LYS A 555 25.42 16.04 -48.59
N LYS A 556 26.59 16.17 -49.21
CA LYS A 556 27.69 17.03 -48.75
C LYS A 556 27.27 18.50 -48.62
N GLY A 557 27.74 19.16 -47.56
CA GLY A 557 27.50 20.58 -47.30
C GLY A 557 26.11 20.92 -46.74
N LYS A 558 25.36 19.92 -46.29
CA LYS A 558 24.13 20.09 -45.53
C LYS A 558 24.31 19.51 -44.12
N THR A 559 23.71 20.18 -43.15
CA THR A 559 23.70 19.79 -41.75
C THR A 559 22.26 19.50 -41.35
N ALA A 560 22.03 18.36 -40.70
CA ALA A 560 20.77 18.04 -40.04
C ALA A 560 20.79 18.50 -38.58
N VAL A 561 19.63 18.75 -38.02
CA VAL A 561 19.41 18.97 -36.59
C VAL A 561 18.59 17.82 -36.04
N PHE A 562 18.97 17.36 -34.84
CA PHE A 562 18.20 16.40 -34.06
C PHE A 562 17.28 17.12 -33.11
N VAL A 563 15.98 16.93 -33.30
CA VAL A 563 14.96 17.34 -32.35
C VAL A 563 14.50 16.09 -31.60
N ILE A 564 14.88 15.98 -30.33
CA ILE A 564 14.56 14.83 -29.47
C ILE A 564 13.47 15.26 -28.50
N ASP A 565 12.31 14.61 -28.56
CA ASP A 565 11.13 14.93 -27.75
C ASP A 565 10.78 16.44 -27.73
N GLY A 566 10.99 17.11 -28.87
CA GLY A 566 10.73 18.54 -29.07
C GLY A 566 11.85 19.50 -28.67
N GLN A 567 13.01 19.00 -28.21
CA GLN A 567 14.17 19.83 -27.87
C GLN A 567 15.32 19.62 -28.87
N ILE A 568 15.97 20.71 -29.27
CA ILE A 568 17.14 20.65 -30.16
C ILE A 568 18.34 20.21 -29.34
N ASN A 569 18.96 19.09 -29.71
CA ASN A 569 20.03 18.50 -28.94
C ASN A 569 21.38 18.53 -29.68
N GLU A 570 21.40 18.26 -30.99
CA GLU A 570 22.63 18.11 -31.76
C GLU A 570 22.47 18.50 -33.24
N GLU A 571 23.60 18.57 -33.94
CA GLU A 571 23.70 18.66 -35.39
C GLU A 571 24.47 17.46 -35.96
N ALA A 572 24.12 17.01 -37.17
CA ALA A 572 24.86 15.99 -37.91
C ALA A 572 25.22 16.45 -39.32
N ALA A 573 26.43 16.11 -39.77
CA ALA A 573 26.95 16.40 -41.09
C ALA A 573 26.88 15.20 -42.04
N TYR A 574 27.43 15.40 -43.24
CA TYR A 574 27.45 14.43 -44.32
C TYR A 574 28.20 13.15 -43.94
N GLU A 575 27.68 11.98 -44.35
CA GLU A 575 28.22 10.63 -44.07
C GLU A 575 28.23 10.20 -42.60
N GLU A 576 27.71 11.01 -41.69
CA GLU A 576 27.52 10.58 -40.30
C GLU A 576 26.37 9.56 -40.20
N GLU A 577 26.61 8.52 -39.39
CA GLU A 577 25.66 7.46 -39.09
C GLU A 577 24.92 7.77 -37.79
N ILE A 578 23.60 7.73 -37.87
CA ILE A 578 22.72 7.89 -36.72
C ILE A 578 22.05 6.56 -36.47
N LYS A 579 22.25 6.00 -35.29
CA LYS A 579 21.73 4.68 -34.93
C LYS A 579 20.62 4.80 -33.91
N PHE A 580 19.52 4.11 -34.16
CA PHE A 580 18.36 4.09 -33.28
C PHE A 580 18.07 2.65 -32.88
N LYS A 581 17.92 2.43 -31.58
CA LYS A 581 17.60 1.12 -31.01
C LYS A 581 16.70 1.27 -29.81
N LYS A 582 16.06 0.19 -29.38
CA LYS A 582 15.35 0.16 -28.11
C LYS A 582 16.26 0.44 -26.93
N SER A 583 15.77 1.23 -26.00
CA SER A 583 16.40 1.45 -24.71
C SER A 583 16.27 0.20 -23.84
N ASP A 584 17.32 -0.16 -23.11
CA ASP A 584 17.25 -1.19 -22.05
C ASP A 584 16.44 -0.70 -20.84
N LYS A 585 16.21 0.61 -20.75
CA LYS A 585 15.39 1.26 -19.72
C LYS A 585 14.08 1.75 -20.31
N ASP A 586 12.98 1.23 -19.81
CA ASP A 586 11.63 1.70 -20.12
C ASP A 586 11.25 2.91 -19.26
N ALA A 587 10.11 3.51 -19.59
CA ALA A 587 9.42 4.42 -18.67
C ALA A 587 8.19 3.77 -18.07
N TYR A 588 7.85 4.18 -16.86
CA TYR A 588 6.71 3.68 -16.11
C TYR A 588 5.73 4.80 -15.84
N PHE A 589 4.45 4.53 -16.07
CA PHE A 589 3.36 5.45 -15.82
C PHE A 589 2.40 4.83 -14.81
N ILE A 590 2.04 5.58 -13.77
CA ILE A 590 1.00 5.17 -12.82
C ILE A 590 -0.35 5.42 -13.47
N ARG A 591 -1.18 4.37 -13.50
CA ARG A 591 -2.52 4.39 -14.09
C ARG A 591 -3.55 3.88 -13.09
N THR A 592 -4.72 4.49 -13.08
CA THR A 592 -5.84 4.10 -12.20
C THR A 592 -6.98 3.39 -12.96
N SER A 593 -6.95 3.41 -14.30
CA SER A 593 -7.85 2.57 -15.12
C SER A 593 -7.19 2.05 -16.39
N THR A 594 -7.70 0.93 -16.89
CA THR A 594 -7.16 0.19 -18.04
C THR A 594 -7.73 0.62 -19.39
N LYS A 595 -8.67 1.57 -19.43
CA LYS A 595 -9.49 1.87 -20.62
C LYS A 595 -9.14 3.16 -21.38
N TYR A 596 -8.03 3.83 -21.07
CA TYR A 596 -7.84 5.22 -21.51
C TYR A 596 -7.27 5.46 -22.91
N PHE A 597 -6.47 4.56 -23.50
CA PHE A 597 -5.78 4.90 -24.76
C PHE A 597 -6.75 5.17 -25.92
N TYR A 598 -7.63 4.22 -26.23
CA TYR A 598 -8.58 4.35 -27.35
C TYR A 598 -9.63 5.44 -27.11
N GLU A 599 -10.01 5.67 -25.86
CA GLU A 599 -10.90 6.77 -25.48
C GLU A 599 -10.24 8.12 -25.76
N LYS A 600 -8.99 8.32 -25.32
CA LYS A 600 -8.21 9.54 -25.62
C LYS A 600 -8.00 9.75 -27.12
N VAL A 601 -7.74 8.67 -27.87
CA VAL A 601 -7.64 8.74 -29.34
C VAL A 601 -8.98 9.23 -29.92
N LYS A 602 -10.09 8.64 -29.49
CA LYS A 602 -11.42 9.05 -29.94
C LYS A 602 -11.69 10.51 -29.59
N ASP A 603 -11.51 10.93 -28.34
CA ASP A 603 -11.81 12.28 -27.89
C ASP A 603 -11.00 13.31 -28.67
N LYS A 604 -9.68 13.10 -28.78
CA LYS A 604 -8.78 14.03 -29.47
C LYS A 604 -9.03 14.12 -30.99
N LEU A 605 -9.41 13.01 -31.63
CA LEU A 605 -9.74 13.01 -33.06
C LEU A 605 -11.16 13.50 -33.34
N SER A 606 -12.08 13.38 -32.37
CA SER A 606 -13.46 13.88 -32.48
C SER A 606 -13.51 15.41 -32.36
N GLU A 607 -12.62 16.01 -31.57
CA GLU A 607 -12.49 17.46 -31.40
C GLU A 607 -11.81 18.17 -32.59
N GLY A 608 -11.41 17.42 -33.62
CA GLY A 608 -10.78 17.91 -34.85
C GLY A 608 -11.65 18.76 -35.80
N GLY A 609 -12.59 19.55 -35.28
CA GLY A 609 -13.36 20.51 -36.06
C GLY A 609 -14.54 21.14 -35.31
N ILE A 610 -14.31 22.34 -34.74
CA ILE A 610 -15.30 23.28 -34.19
C ILE A 610 -15.83 22.87 -32.78
N PRO A 611 -15.66 23.73 -31.75
CA PRO A 611 -16.27 23.50 -30.43
C PRO A 611 -17.79 23.46 -30.57
N LYS A 612 -18.45 22.45 -29.99
CA LYS A 612 -19.90 22.50 -29.80
C LYS A 612 -20.23 23.67 -28.86
N ILE A 613 -20.77 24.74 -29.42
CA ILE A 613 -21.49 25.75 -28.64
C ILE A 613 -22.70 25.03 -28.04
N GLN A 614 -22.66 24.73 -26.75
CA GLN A 614 -23.84 24.33 -25.99
C GLN A 614 -24.78 25.55 -25.91
N GLY A 615 -25.73 25.62 -26.85
CA GLY A 615 -26.69 26.71 -26.88
C GLY A 615 -27.33 26.94 -28.24
N ALA A 616 -27.93 25.91 -28.85
CA ALA A 616 -29.02 26.12 -29.79
C ALA A 616 -29.90 24.87 -29.85
N ASN A 617 -31.13 25.00 -29.34
CA ASN A 617 -32.23 24.15 -29.78
C ASN A 617 -32.29 24.20 -31.31
N ASN A 618 -32.37 23.04 -31.96
CA ASN A 618 -33.35 22.84 -33.02
C ASN A 618 -33.46 21.38 -33.41
N GLU A 619 -34.71 20.94 -33.37
CA GLU A 619 -35.29 19.85 -34.13
C GLU A 619 -34.78 19.82 -35.57
N SER A 620 -34.40 18.65 -36.04
CA SER A 620 -34.90 18.10 -37.30
C SER A 620 -34.30 16.72 -37.54
N SER A 621 -35.15 15.72 -37.37
CA SER A 621 -35.10 14.46 -38.10
C SER A 621 -35.00 14.73 -39.61
N CYS A 622 -34.07 14.07 -40.32
CA CYS A 622 -34.39 13.22 -41.47
C CYS A 622 -33.14 12.71 -42.21
N HIS A 623 -33.25 11.41 -42.56
CA HIS A 623 -32.55 10.58 -43.54
C HIS A 623 -31.14 10.07 -43.26
#